data_AF-A0A961HPN2-F1
#
_entry.id   AF-A0A961HPN2-F1
#
_cell.length_a   1.000
_cell.length_b   1.000
_cell.length_c   1.000
_cell.angle_alpha   90.00
_cell.angle_beta   90.00
_cell.angle_gamma   90.00
#
_symmetry.space_group_name_H-M   'P 1'
#
loop_
_entity.id
_entity.type
_entity.pdbx_description
1 polymer ?
#
loop_
_entity_poly.entity_id
_entity_poly.type
_entity_poly.pdbx_seq_one_letter_code
_entity_poly.pdbx_strand_id
1 'polypeptide(L)'
;MTRVPKQPTVAVARKRRTPAPPEETFLGMPAFRHGAKNALANTQQRRNLRHATGTIRAKRAAVVGEVADWEGLRRAGEDVKNDVLAHLDSYLVQFEEQFTKAGGTVHWASDADEANRIVTDLVRATGADEVVKVKS
;
A
#
# COMPACT_ATOMS: atom_id res chain seq x y z
N MET A 1 -42.70 -29.36 -6.15
CA MET A 1 -41.74 -28.28 -5.78
C MET A 1 -41.08 -27.78 -7.06
N THR A 2 -41.59 -26.67 -7.62
CA THR A 2 -41.17 -26.13 -8.92
C THR A 2 -39.97 -25.22 -8.74
N ARG A 3 -38.86 -25.51 -9.43
CA ARG A 3 -37.61 -24.75 -9.32
C ARG A 3 -37.74 -23.44 -10.11
N VAL A 4 -37.64 -22.30 -9.42
CA VAL A 4 -37.63 -20.97 -10.03
C VAL A 4 -36.31 -20.78 -10.80
N PRO A 5 -36.32 -20.36 -12.07
CA PRO A 5 -35.09 -20.12 -12.83
C PRO A 5 -34.40 -18.83 -12.35
N LYS A 6 -33.09 -18.91 -12.12
CA LYS A 6 -32.24 -17.79 -11.70
C LYS A 6 -32.00 -16.86 -12.90
N GLN A 7 -32.37 -15.59 -12.79
CA GLN A 7 -32.12 -14.60 -13.85
C GLN A 7 -30.62 -14.36 -14.08
N PRO A 8 -30.19 -14.13 -15.32
CA PRO A 8 -28.79 -13.81 -15.63
C PRO A 8 -28.47 -12.39 -15.15
N THR A 9 -27.55 -12.28 -14.19
CA THR A 9 -26.96 -11.00 -13.79
C THR A 9 -26.06 -10.49 -14.90
N VAL A 10 -26.43 -9.35 -15.51
CA VAL A 10 -25.57 -8.62 -16.45
C VAL A 10 -24.44 -7.97 -15.64
N ALA A 11 -23.23 -8.50 -15.77
CA ALA A 11 -22.04 -7.91 -15.16
C ALA A 11 -21.67 -6.62 -15.91
N VAL A 12 -21.94 -5.47 -15.31
CA VAL A 12 -21.43 -4.18 -15.81
C VAL A 12 -19.91 -4.19 -15.65
N ALA A 13 -19.19 -4.19 -16.77
CA ALA A 13 -17.72 -4.17 -16.77
C ALA A 13 -17.22 -2.84 -16.17
N ARG A 14 -16.68 -2.90 -14.94
CA ARG A 14 -16.00 -1.75 -14.32
C ARG A 14 -14.74 -1.42 -15.13
N LYS A 15 -14.71 -0.23 -15.75
CA LYS A 15 -13.51 0.31 -16.41
C LYS A 15 -12.37 0.38 -15.40
N ARG A 16 -11.25 -0.29 -15.68
CA ARG A 16 -10.05 -0.23 -14.82
C ARG A 16 -9.53 1.21 -14.80
N ARG A 17 -9.25 1.72 -13.60
CA ARG A 17 -8.56 3.02 -13.39
C ARG A 17 -7.04 2.90 -13.45
N THR A 18 -6.53 1.67 -13.52
CA THR A 18 -5.11 1.35 -13.65
C THR A 18 -4.84 0.66 -15.00
N PRO A 19 -3.67 0.91 -15.62
CA PRO A 19 -3.26 0.20 -16.83
C PRO A 19 -3.36 -1.31 -16.66
N ALA A 20 -3.68 -2.01 -17.75
CA ALA A 20 -3.58 -3.47 -17.75
C ALA A 20 -2.11 -3.85 -17.46
N PRO A 21 -1.87 -4.91 -16.67
CA PRO A 21 -0.52 -5.41 -16.51
C PRO A 21 0.06 -5.77 -17.88
N PRO A 22 1.37 -5.55 -18.11
CA PRO A 22 2.02 -5.91 -19.37
C PRO A 22 1.83 -7.41 -19.65
N GLU A 23 1.66 -7.77 -20.93
CA GLU A 23 1.42 -9.15 -21.35
C GLU A 23 2.57 -10.10 -20.98
N GLU A 24 3.80 -9.57 -20.93
CA GLU A 24 4.98 -10.26 -20.45
C GLU A 24 4.97 -10.32 -18.91
N THR A 25 4.38 -11.38 -18.39
CA THR A 25 4.41 -11.73 -16.98
C THR A 25 5.83 -12.18 -16.59
N PHE A 26 6.51 -11.39 -15.77
CA PHE A 26 7.71 -11.69 -14.98
C PHE A 26 8.36 -13.08 -15.22
N LEU A 27 9.38 -13.11 -16.09
CA LEU A 27 10.25 -14.27 -16.33
C LEU A 27 11.13 -14.52 -15.09
N GLY A 28 10.96 -15.65 -14.40
CA GLY A 28 12.01 -16.17 -13.50
C GLY A 28 11.58 -16.99 -12.29
N MET A 29 10.28 -17.00 -11.95
CA MET A 29 9.80 -17.82 -10.82
C MET A 29 8.97 -19.01 -11.32
N PRO A 30 9.21 -20.23 -10.81
CA PRO A 30 8.36 -21.38 -11.15
C PRO A 30 6.93 -21.12 -10.68
N ALA A 31 5.96 -21.73 -11.36
CA ALA A 31 4.55 -21.69 -10.94
C ALA A 31 4.43 -22.01 -9.44
N PHE A 32 3.59 -21.26 -8.71
CA PHE A 32 3.51 -21.28 -7.24
C PHE A 32 3.52 -22.70 -6.65
N ARG A 33 2.73 -23.63 -7.20
CA ARG A 33 2.64 -25.02 -6.70
C ARG A 33 3.99 -25.73 -6.72
N HIS A 34 4.82 -25.48 -7.74
CA HIS A 34 6.17 -26.05 -7.87
C HIS A 34 7.16 -25.31 -6.96
N GLY A 35 7.13 -23.97 -6.97
CA GLY A 35 7.99 -23.15 -6.11
C GLY A 35 7.78 -23.41 -4.62
N ALA A 36 6.52 -23.57 -4.19
CA ALA A 36 6.17 -23.83 -2.80
C ALA A 36 6.73 -25.15 -2.28
N LYS A 37 6.70 -26.23 -3.07
CA LYS A 37 7.28 -27.53 -2.68
C LYS A 37 8.77 -27.41 -2.39
N ASN A 38 9.52 -26.79 -3.30
CA ASN A 38 10.97 -26.61 -3.14
C ASN A 38 11.31 -25.69 -1.96
N ALA A 39 10.58 -24.58 -1.82
CA ALA A 39 10.77 -23.65 -0.71
C ALA A 39 10.45 -24.28 0.67
N LEU A 40 9.40 -25.12 0.75
CA LEU A 40 9.04 -25.82 1.98
C LEU A 40 10.04 -26.94 2.34
N ALA A 41 10.71 -27.54 1.35
CA ALA A 41 11.79 -28.49 1.57
C ALA A 41 13.09 -27.82 2.06
N ASN A 42 13.27 -26.52 1.83
CA ASN A 42 14.45 -25.78 2.28
C ASN A 42 14.42 -25.55 3.81
N THR A 43 15.02 -26.49 4.55
CA THR A 43 15.04 -26.48 6.02
C THR A 43 15.80 -25.27 6.59
N GLN A 44 16.89 -24.85 5.95
CA GLN A 44 17.67 -23.67 6.36
C GLN A 44 16.84 -22.40 6.25
N GLN A 45 16.19 -22.18 5.10
CA GLN A 45 15.33 -21.02 4.90
C GLN A 45 14.16 -20.99 5.89
N ARG A 46 13.54 -22.14 6.16
CA ARG A 46 12.47 -22.26 7.18
C ARG A 46 12.96 -21.92 8.58
N ARG A 47 14.16 -22.38 8.96
CA ARG A 47 14.78 -22.04 10.25
C ARG A 47 15.06 -20.54 10.34
N ASN A 48 15.66 -19.95 9.30
CA ASN A 48 15.96 -18.52 9.23
C ASN A 48 14.69 -17.68 9.35
N LEU A 49 13.64 -18.01 8.59
CA LEU A 49 12.36 -17.30 8.63
C LEU A 49 11.68 -17.42 10.00
N ARG A 50 11.69 -18.61 10.61
CA ARG A 50 11.13 -18.81 11.95
C ARG A 50 11.89 -17.98 12.98
N HIS A 51 13.21 -18.01 12.94
CA HIS A 51 14.06 -17.25 13.85
C HIS A 51 13.81 -15.75 13.69
N ALA A 52 13.96 -15.21 12.47
CA ALA A 52 13.75 -13.78 12.20
C ALA A 52 12.34 -13.31 12.61
N THR A 53 11.29 -14.05 12.21
CA THR A 53 9.90 -13.72 12.58
C THR A 53 9.71 -13.76 14.09
N GLY A 54 10.26 -14.78 14.75
CA GLY A 54 10.22 -14.92 16.21
C GLY A 54 10.90 -13.75 16.92
N THR A 55 12.12 -13.40 16.50
CA THR A 55 12.86 -12.25 17.03
C THR A 55 12.09 -10.95 16.87
N ILE A 56 11.53 -10.68 15.68
CA ILE A 56 10.73 -9.46 15.44
C ILE A 56 9.50 -9.42 16.36
N ARG A 57 8.78 -10.55 16.49
CA ARG A 57 7.60 -10.63 17.37
C ARG A 57 7.97 -10.43 18.84
N ALA A 58 9.05 -11.05 19.31
CA ALA A 58 9.51 -10.91 20.68
C ALA A 58 9.94 -9.47 21.00
N LYS A 59 10.73 -8.84 20.11
CA LYS A 59 11.11 -7.43 20.25
C LYS A 59 9.89 -6.51 20.28
N ARG A 60 8.93 -6.72 19.37
CA ARG A 60 7.68 -5.96 19.36
C ARG A 60 6.90 -6.16 20.66
N ALA A 61 6.76 -7.40 21.14
CA ALA A 61 6.02 -7.69 22.35
C ALA A 61 6.67 -7.05 23.59
N ALA A 62 8.01 -7.02 23.65
CA ALA A 62 8.73 -6.33 24.72
C ALA A 62 8.42 -4.83 24.75
N VAL A 63 8.60 -4.13 23.62
CA VAL A 63 8.34 -2.69 23.52
C VAL A 63 6.85 -2.37 23.75
N VAL A 64 5.93 -3.19 23.22
CA VAL A 64 4.50 -3.04 23.50
C VAL A 64 4.20 -3.21 24.99
N GLY A 65 4.88 -4.13 25.66
CA GLY A 65 4.72 -4.37 27.10
C GLY A 65 5.22 -3.22 27.98
N GLU A 66 6.07 -2.33 27.47
CA GLU A 66 6.52 -1.11 28.16
C GLU A 66 5.42 -0.01 28.19
N VAL A 67 4.45 -0.09 27.27
CA VAL A 67 3.41 0.94 27.12
C VAL A 67 2.12 0.48 27.79
N ALA A 68 1.69 1.23 28.82
CA ALA A 68 0.40 1.01 29.45
C ALA A 68 -0.74 1.23 28.45
N ASP A 69 -1.75 0.35 28.49
CA ASP A 69 -2.93 0.39 27.62
C ASP A 69 -2.64 0.53 26.11
N TRP A 70 -1.66 -0.24 25.61
CA TRP A 70 -1.31 -0.26 24.20
C TRP A 70 -2.50 -0.49 23.25
N GLU A 71 -3.44 -1.36 23.64
CA GLU A 71 -4.61 -1.67 22.80
C GLU A 71 -5.57 -0.48 22.73
N GLY A 72 -5.80 0.24 23.84
CA GLY A 72 -6.56 1.48 23.85
C GLY A 72 -5.93 2.55 22.94
N LEU A 73 -4.61 2.74 23.02
CA LEU A 73 -3.88 3.66 22.13
C LEU A 73 -4.01 3.28 20.65
N ARG A 74 -3.97 1.98 20.34
CA ARG A 74 -4.16 1.48 18.97
C ARG A 74 -5.54 1.80 18.42
N ARG A 75 -6.58 1.65 19.25
CA ARG A 75 -7.97 1.96 18.86
C ARG A 75 -8.17 3.45 18.70
N ALA A 76 -7.67 4.27 19.62
CA ALA A 76 -7.72 5.72 19.48
C ALA A 76 -7.05 6.19 18.18
N GLY A 77 -5.89 5.63 17.82
CA GLY A 77 -5.23 5.94 16.55
C GLY A 77 -6.02 5.46 15.32
N GLU A 78 -6.72 4.33 15.43
CA GLU A 78 -7.63 3.85 14.38
C GLU A 78 -8.83 4.78 14.21
N ASP A 79 -9.44 5.22 15.31
CA ASP A 79 -10.57 6.15 15.29
C ASP A 79 -10.19 7.49 14.64
N VAL A 80 -9.04 8.05 15.01
CA VAL A 80 -8.50 9.27 14.37
C VAL A 80 -8.29 9.05 12.87
N LYS A 81 -7.70 7.91 12.48
CA LYS A 81 -7.47 7.62 11.06
C LYS A 81 -8.79 7.51 10.31
N ASN A 82 -9.79 6.85 10.89
CA ASN A 82 -11.10 6.68 10.28
C ASN A 82 -11.80 8.03 10.11
N ASP A 83 -11.74 8.89 11.12
CA ASP A 83 -12.27 10.25 11.06
C ASP A 83 -11.60 11.10 9.97
N VAL A 84 -10.27 11.06 9.89
CA VAL A 84 -9.52 11.78 8.85
C VAL A 84 -9.88 11.28 7.45
N LEU A 85 -10.02 9.97 7.27
CA LEU A 85 -10.41 9.39 5.97
C LEU A 85 -11.85 9.73 5.60
N ALA A 86 -12.76 9.88 6.58
CA ALA A 86 -14.14 10.25 6.35
C ALA A 86 -14.28 11.73 5.92
N HIS A 87 -13.39 12.60 6.38
CA HIS A 87 -13.39 14.05 6.12
C HIS A 87 -12.18 14.48 5.29
N LEU A 88 -11.72 13.60 4.40
CA LEU A 88 -10.48 13.80 3.66
C LEU A 88 -10.52 15.06 2.78
N ASP A 89 -11.69 15.38 2.23
CA ASP A 89 -11.94 16.59 1.44
C ASP A 89 -11.58 17.88 2.19
N SER A 90 -11.94 17.95 3.48
CA SER A 90 -11.69 19.10 4.33
C SER A 90 -10.25 19.12 4.85
N TYR A 91 -9.76 17.98 5.33
CA TYR A 91 -8.41 17.88 5.90
C TYR A 91 -7.29 18.09 4.87
N LEU A 92 -7.53 17.72 3.62
CA LEU A 92 -6.59 17.91 2.53
C LEU A 92 -6.35 19.41 2.22
N VAL A 93 -7.42 20.21 2.20
CA VAL A 93 -7.32 21.67 2.01
C VAL A 93 -6.65 22.31 3.22
N GLN A 94 -7.04 21.92 4.44
CA GLN A 94 -6.39 22.41 5.65
C GLN A 94 -4.90 22.08 5.67
N PHE A 95 -4.52 20.87 5.27
CA PHE A 95 -3.12 20.46 5.16
C PHE A 95 -2.35 21.34 4.17
N GLU A 96 -2.90 21.56 2.97
CA GLU A 96 -2.27 22.44 1.97
C GLU A 96 -2.04 23.83 2.54
N GLU A 97 -3.04 24.46 3.15
CA GLU A 97 -2.90 25.80 3.72
C GLU A 97 -1.77 25.88 4.75
N GLN A 98 -1.68 24.91 5.65
CA GLN A 98 -0.65 24.90 6.70
C GLN A 98 0.73 24.55 6.13
N PHE A 99 0.80 23.61 5.19
CA PHE A 99 2.04 23.20 4.56
C PHE A 99 2.63 24.33 3.71
N THR A 100 1.78 25.06 2.97
CA THR A 100 2.18 26.25 2.21
C THR A 100 2.64 27.38 3.14
N LYS A 101 1.98 27.60 4.28
CA LYS A 101 2.47 28.54 5.30
C LYS A 101 3.85 28.17 5.84
N ALA A 102 4.16 26.88 5.93
CA ALA A 102 5.47 26.38 6.33
C ALA A 102 6.52 26.43 5.19
N GLY A 103 6.19 26.97 4.01
CA GLY A 103 7.09 27.10 2.87
C GLY A 103 7.09 25.89 1.93
N GLY A 104 6.20 24.93 2.15
CA GLY A 104 5.99 23.81 1.25
C GLY A 104 5.13 24.16 0.04
N THR A 105 5.10 23.27 -0.95
CA THR A 105 4.18 23.36 -2.10
C THR A 105 3.43 22.05 -2.24
N VAL A 106 2.10 22.12 -2.30
CA VAL A 106 1.24 20.98 -2.63
C VAL A 106 0.92 21.04 -4.12
N HIS A 107 1.04 19.90 -4.80
CA HIS A 107 0.62 19.76 -6.18
C HIS A 107 -0.59 18.82 -6.25
N TRP A 108 -1.73 19.34 -6.69
CA TRP A 108 -2.93 18.56 -6.95
C TRP A 108 -2.86 17.89 -8.31
N ALA A 109 -3.26 16.63 -8.37
CA ALA A 109 -3.43 15.89 -9.61
C ALA A 109 -4.79 15.17 -9.59
N SER A 110 -5.56 15.35 -10.66
CA SER A 110 -6.87 14.75 -10.85
C SER A 110 -6.79 13.28 -11.30
N ASP A 111 -5.68 12.91 -11.95
CA ASP A 111 -5.40 11.56 -12.41
C ASP A 111 -3.90 11.19 -12.39
N ALA A 112 -3.61 9.96 -12.77
CA ALA A 112 -2.24 9.42 -12.78
C ALA A 112 -1.35 10.09 -13.83
N ASP A 113 -1.90 10.51 -14.97
CA ASP A 113 -1.12 11.13 -16.05
C ASP A 113 -0.66 12.53 -15.63
N GLU A 114 -1.55 13.29 -14.99
CA GLU A 114 -1.24 14.58 -14.41
C GLU A 114 -0.19 14.46 -13.28
N ALA A 115 -0.35 13.49 -12.37
CA ALA A 115 0.63 13.25 -11.31
C ALA A 115 2.02 12.92 -11.88
N ASN A 116 2.09 12.06 -12.91
CA ASN A 116 3.35 11.69 -13.55
C ASN A 116 4.01 12.89 -14.24
N ARG A 117 3.22 13.76 -14.90
CA ARG A 117 3.75 15.00 -15.52
C ARG A 117 4.34 15.91 -14.46
N ILE A 118 3.59 16.21 -13.40
CA ILE A 118 4.04 17.10 -12.30
C ILE A 118 5.36 16.59 -11.72
N VAL A 119 5.45 15.31 -11.36
CA VAL A 119 6.67 14.73 -10.78
C VAL A 119 7.85 14.83 -11.76
N THR A 120 7.62 14.52 -13.04
CA THR A 120 8.66 14.59 -14.07
C THR A 120 9.18 16.01 -14.27
N ASP A 121 8.28 17.00 -14.32
CA ASP A 121 8.64 18.39 -14.52
C ASP A 121 9.40 18.95 -13.32
N LEU A 122 9.03 18.57 -12.09
CA LEU A 122 9.77 18.91 -10.87
C LEU A 122 11.20 18.37 -10.89
N VAL A 123 11.40 17.10 -11.28
CA VAL A 123 12.74 16.51 -11.39
C VAL A 123 13.56 17.21 -12.49
N ARG A 124 12.96 17.48 -13.65
CA ARG A 124 13.65 18.19 -14.74
C ARG A 124 14.07 19.60 -14.33
N ALA A 125 13.25 20.29 -13.55
CA ALA A 125 13.56 21.64 -13.08
C ALA A 125 14.78 21.70 -12.14
N THR A 126 15.13 20.60 -11.46
CA THR A 126 16.37 20.54 -10.65
C THR A 126 17.61 20.22 -11.48
N GLY A 127 17.45 19.81 -12.74
CA GLY A 127 18.54 19.31 -13.60
C GLY A 127 19.04 17.92 -13.18
N ALA A 128 18.28 17.18 -12.37
CA ALA A 128 18.66 15.83 -11.96
C ALA A 128 18.36 14.81 -13.07
N ASP A 129 19.37 13.99 -13.39
CA ASP A 129 19.26 12.93 -14.40
C ASP A 129 19.01 11.53 -13.79
N GLU A 130 19.03 11.41 -12.46
CA GLU A 130 18.84 10.16 -11.74
C GLU A 130 17.78 10.29 -10.64
N VAL A 131 16.86 9.32 -10.58
CA VAL A 131 15.79 9.25 -9.57
C VAL A 131 15.82 7.88 -8.91
N VAL A 132 16.05 7.86 -7.60
CA VAL A 132 16.03 6.63 -6.80
C VAL A 132 14.69 6.51 -6.09
N LYS A 133 13.86 5.54 -6.52
CA LYS A 133 12.64 5.18 -5.80
C LYS A 133 12.97 4.32 -4.59
N VAL A 134 12.95 4.93 -3.41
CA VAL A 134 12.97 4.20 -2.14
C VAL A 134 11.56 3.66 -1.86
N LYS A 135 11.44 2.38 -1.53
CA LYS A 135 10.17 1.79 -1.10
C LYS A 135 9.81 2.36 0.28
N SER A 136 8.65 2.99 0.41
CA SER A 136 8.02 3.30 1.71
C SER A 136 7.27 2.09 2.29
#